data_AF-I5B080-F1
#
_entry.id   AF-I5B080-F1
#
_cell.length_a   1.000
_cell.length_b   1.000
_cell.length_c   1.000
_cell.angle_alpha   90.00
_cell.angle_beta   90.00
_cell.angle_gamma   90.00
#
_symmetry.space_group_name_H-M   'P 1'
#
loop_
_entity.id
_entity.type
_entity.pdbx_description
1 polymer ?
#
loop_
_entity_poly.entity_id
_entity_poly.type
_entity_poly.pdbx_seq_one_letter_code
_entity_poly.pdbx_strand_id
1 'polypeptide(L)'
;MNDAVCNNVLTQLGQRLKQGRLMREDSQEDFAFRIGVSVPTLRKMETGSPQVSIGTWVKALDILGCISDMDKLIAPKESLAERFEIQHKYAGRQRVKRSR
;
A
#
# COMPACT_ATOMS: atom_id res chain seq x y z
N MET A 1 -3.08 -16.67 17.54
CA MET A 1 -2.10 -15.62 17.17
C MET A 1 -2.59 -15.01 15.86
N ASN A 2 -2.68 -13.68 15.75
CA ASN A 2 -2.84 -12.89 14.50
C ASN A 2 -4.22 -12.48 13.96
N ASP A 3 -5.34 -13.16 14.20
CA ASP A 3 -6.61 -12.78 13.53
C ASP A 3 -7.12 -11.37 13.87
N ALA A 4 -7.04 -10.97 15.14
CA ALA A 4 -7.45 -9.63 15.58
C ALA A 4 -6.57 -8.52 14.95
N VAL A 5 -5.27 -8.78 14.79
CA VAL A 5 -4.33 -7.83 14.17
C VAL A 5 -4.61 -7.73 12.66
N CYS A 6 -4.78 -8.87 11.98
CA CYS A 6 -5.13 -8.91 10.57
C CYS A 6 -6.45 -8.19 10.28
N ASN A 7 -7.47 -8.42 11.12
CA ASN A 7 -8.76 -7.72 11.00
C ASN A 7 -8.61 -6.21 11.21
N ASN A 8 -7.75 -5.78 12.13
CA ASN A 8 -7.49 -4.36 12.36
C ASN A 8 -6.82 -3.71 11.14
N VAL A 9 -5.80 -4.36 10.56
CA VAL A 9 -5.10 -3.88 9.35
C VAL A 9 -6.07 -3.74 8.17
N LEU A 10 -6.92 -4.74 7.94
CA LEU A 10 -7.92 -4.67 6.87
C LEU A 10 -8.97 -3.58 7.12
N THR A 11 -9.41 -3.39 8.37
CA THR A 11 -10.33 -2.29 8.74
C THR A 11 -9.72 -0.94 8.40
N GLN A 12 -8.45 -0.71 8.75
CA GLN A 12 -7.76 0.53 8.40
C GLN A 12 -7.62 0.71 6.88
N LEU A 13 -7.34 -0.37 6.15
CA LEU A 13 -7.26 -0.32 4.68
C LEU A 13 -8.62 0.08 4.07
N GLY A 14 -9.72 -0.49 4.56
CA GLY A 14 -11.07 -0.13 4.16
C GLY A 14 -11.41 1.33 4.46
N GLN A 15 -10.98 1.86 5.61
CA GLN A 15 -11.15 3.28 5.95
C GLN A 15 -10.39 4.20 4.99
N ARG A 16 -9.15 3.86 4.62
CA ARG A 16 -8.37 4.63 3.62
C ARG A 16 -9.02 4.58 2.24
N LEU A 17 -9.55 3.42 1.83
CA LEU A 17 -10.33 3.31 0.59
C LEU A 17 -11.53 4.25 0.59
N LYS A 18 -12.32 4.25 1.68
CA LYS A 18 -13.47 5.15 1.86
C LYS A 18 -13.06 6.61 1.78
N GLN A 19 -11.95 6.99 2.43
CA GLN A 19 -11.41 8.35 2.36
C GLN A 19 -11.02 8.73 0.92
N GLY A 20 -10.29 7.86 0.22
CA GLY A 20 -9.91 8.08 -1.18
C GLY A 20 -11.12 8.26 -2.11
N ARG A 21 -12.18 7.48 -1.90
CA ARG A 21 -13.45 7.64 -2.61
C ARG A 21 -14.10 9.00 -2.33
N LEU A 22 -14.24 9.36 -1.05
CA LEU A 22 -14.88 10.63 -0.65
C LEU A 22 -14.11 11.86 -1.12
N MET A 23 -12.78 11.80 -1.17
CA MET A 23 -11.93 12.87 -1.71
C MET A 23 -12.17 13.13 -3.21
N ARG A 24 -12.75 12.17 -3.92
CA ARG A 24 -13.12 12.30 -5.35
C ARG A 24 -14.60 12.61 -5.53
N GLU A 25 -15.32 12.85 -4.42
CA GLU A 25 -16.78 13.10 -4.40
C GLU A 25 -17.62 11.95 -4.98
N ASP A 26 -17.07 10.73 -5.05
CA ASP A 26 -17.78 9.57 -5.57
C ASP A 26 -18.76 9.01 -4.52
N SER A 27 -20.01 8.77 -4.92
CA SER A 27 -20.96 7.98 -4.13
C SER A 27 -20.50 6.50 -4.03
N GLN A 28 -21.11 5.71 -3.14
CA GLN A 28 -20.80 4.27 -3.10
C GLN A 28 -21.25 3.59 -4.40
N GLU A 29 -22.36 4.02 -4.96
CA GLU A 29 -22.92 3.56 -6.23
C GLU A 29 -21.95 3.81 -7.38
N ASP A 30 -21.48 5.05 -7.54
CA ASP A 30 -20.59 5.44 -8.63
C ASP A 30 -19.25 4.72 -8.53
N PHE A 31 -18.65 4.69 -7.33
CA PHE A 31 -17.37 4.03 -7.16
C PHE A 31 -17.46 2.52 -7.38
N ALA A 32 -18.52 1.87 -6.86
CA ALA A 32 -18.76 0.45 -7.06
C ALA A 32 -18.93 0.12 -8.55
N PHE A 33 -19.66 0.96 -9.29
CA PHE A 33 -19.79 0.85 -10.74
C PHE A 33 -18.42 0.96 -11.45
N ARG A 34 -17.61 1.96 -11.10
CA ARG A 34 -16.27 2.19 -11.70
C ARG A 34 -15.32 1.01 -11.50
N ILE A 35 -15.33 0.37 -10.34
CA ILE A 35 -14.47 -0.81 -10.05
C ILE A 35 -15.13 -2.13 -10.47
N GLY A 36 -16.36 -2.10 -11.00
CA GLY A 36 -17.09 -3.26 -11.50
C GLY A 36 -17.55 -4.24 -10.42
N VAL A 37 -18.06 -3.74 -9.29
CA VAL A 37 -18.63 -4.56 -8.21
C VAL A 37 -19.99 -4.03 -7.73
N SER A 38 -20.69 -4.82 -6.92
CA SER A 38 -21.91 -4.39 -6.26
C SER A 38 -21.64 -3.42 -5.10
N VAL A 39 -22.57 -2.51 -4.79
CA VAL A 39 -22.49 -1.63 -3.61
C VAL A 39 -22.28 -2.41 -2.30
N PRO A 40 -22.96 -3.56 -2.05
CA PRO A 40 -22.65 -4.41 -0.90
C PRO A 40 -21.20 -4.91 -0.85
N THR A 41 -20.58 -5.21 -2.00
CA THR A 41 -19.16 -5.58 -2.08
C THR A 41 -18.28 -4.41 -1.68
N LEU A 42 -18.55 -3.21 -2.21
CA LEU A 42 -17.81 -2.01 -1.83
C LEU A 42 -17.95 -1.72 -0.32
N ARG A 43 -19.15 -1.88 0.24
CA ARG A 43 -19.38 -1.74 1.68
C ARG A 43 -18.50 -2.70 2.49
N LYS A 44 -18.41 -3.97 2.07
CA LYS A 44 -17.51 -4.96 2.70
C LYS A 44 -16.05 -4.53 2.61
N MET A 45 -15.61 -3.97 1.50
CA MET A 45 -14.27 -3.42 1.35
C MET A 45 -14.04 -2.27 2.34
N GLU A 46 -14.93 -1.29 2.40
CA GLU A 46 -14.80 -0.15 3.31
C GLU A 46 -14.80 -0.54 4.80
N THR A 47 -15.45 -1.65 5.14
CA THR A 47 -15.42 -2.23 6.49
C THR A 47 -14.22 -3.16 6.75
N GLY A 48 -13.38 -3.43 5.74
CA GLY A 48 -12.19 -4.28 5.88
C GLY A 48 -12.50 -5.79 5.93
N SER A 49 -13.51 -6.26 5.21
CA SER A 49 -13.84 -7.68 5.18
C SER A 49 -12.72 -8.52 4.54
N PRO A 50 -12.22 -9.59 5.19
CA PRO A 50 -11.20 -10.47 4.64
C PRO A 50 -11.69 -11.35 3.48
N GLN A 51 -13.01 -11.39 3.23
CA GLN A 51 -13.61 -12.21 2.19
C GLN A 51 -13.54 -11.57 0.79
N VAL A 52 -13.15 -10.29 0.70
CA VAL A 52 -13.05 -9.61 -0.60
C VAL A 52 -11.72 -9.96 -1.27
N SER A 53 -11.78 -10.43 -2.52
CA SER A 53 -10.60 -10.85 -3.27
C SER A 53 -9.60 -9.70 -3.48
N ILE A 54 -8.31 -10.02 -3.46
CA ILE A 54 -7.23 -9.03 -3.68
C ILE A 54 -7.35 -8.31 -5.03
N GLY A 55 -7.83 -9.00 -6.07
CA GLY A 55 -8.05 -8.39 -7.39
C GLY A 55 -9.08 -7.26 -7.38
N THR A 56 -10.05 -7.29 -6.45
CA THR A 56 -11.01 -6.19 -6.29
C THR A 56 -10.34 -4.94 -5.71
N TRP A 57 -9.42 -5.13 -4.75
CA TRP A 57 -8.63 -4.03 -4.20
C TRP A 57 -7.70 -3.40 -5.25
N VAL A 58 -7.08 -4.22 -6.11
CA VAL A 58 -6.25 -3.74 -7.23
C VAL A 58 -7.05 -2.82 -8.16
N LYS A 59 -8.28 -3.19 -8.53
CA LYS A 59 -9.16 -2.33 -9.34
C LYS A 59 -9.47 -0.99 -8.66
N ALA A 60 -9.67 -1.01 -7.34
CA ALA A 60 -9.90 0.23 -6.60
C ALA A 60 -8.66 1.14 -6.59
N LEU A 61 -7.46 0.57 -6.43
CA LEU A 61 -6.21 1.33 -6.47
C LEU A 61 -5.94 1.92 -7.86
N ASP A 62 -6.31 1.21 -8.93
CA ASP A 62 -6.25 1.71 -10.30
C ASP A 62 -7.10 2.98 -10.47
N ILE A 63 -8.37 2.92 -10.04
CA ILE A 63 -9.30 4.06 -10.09
C ILE A 63 -8.84 5.22 -9.20
N LEU A 64 -8.21 4.92 -8.06
CA LEU A 64 -7.64 5.93 -7.17
C LEU A 64 -6.29 6.50 -7.66
N GLY A 65 -5.66 5.90 -8.68
CA GLY A 65 -4.39 6.34 -9.24
C GLY A 65 -3.16 5.94 -8.42
N CYS A 66 -3.27 4.91 -7.58
CA CYS A 66 -2.20 4.42 -6.71
C CYS A 66 -1.87 2.93 -6.93
N ILE A 67 -2.16 2.37 -8.11
CA ILE A 67 -1.88 0.98 -8.44
C ILE A 67 -0.39 0.60 -8.27
N SER A 68 0.53 1.54 -8.54
CA SER A 68 1.98 1.34 -8.34
C SER A 68 2.39 1.09 -6.89
N ASP A 69 1.54 1.43 -5.92
CA ASP A 69 1.81 1.13 -4.51
C ASP A 69 1.65 -0.36 -4.18
N MET A 70 0.99 -1.16 -5.03
CA MET A 70 0.89 -2.61 -4.85
C MET A 70 2.25 -3.29 -4.84
N ASP A 71 3.19 -2.82 -5.69
CA ASP A 71 4.54 -3.37 -5.77
C ASP A 71 5.31 -3.20 -4.44
N LYS A 72 4.90 -2.24 -3.61
CA LYS A 72 5.56 -1.92 -2.33
C LYS A 72 5.12 -2.82 -1.18
N LEU A 73 3.99 -3.54 -1.29
CA LEU A 73 3.41 -4.29 -0.16
C LEU A 73 4.32 -5.40 0.36
N ILE A 74 5.04 -6.06 -0.54
CA ILE A 74 5.96 -7.17 -0.25
C ILE A 74 7.37 -6.91 -0.79
N ALA A 75 7.66 -5.67 -1.16
CA ALA A 75 9.00 -5.28 -1.58
C ALA A 75 10.00 -5.59 -0.46
N PRO A 76 11.23 -6.02 -0.80
CA PRO A 76 12.30 -6.11 0.17
C PRO A 76 12.44 -4.77 0.90
N LYS A 77 12.45 -4.80 2.23
CA LYS A 77 12.74 -3.61 3.01
C LYS A 77 14.23 -3.34 2.84
N GLU A 78 14.60 -2.26 2.16
CA GLU A 78 15.98 -1.79 2.17
C GLU A 78 16.42 -1.61 3.62
N SER A 79 17.41 -2.39 4.04
CA SER A 79 18.02 -2.17 5.33
C SER A 79 18.88 -0.90 5.29
N LEU A 80 18.96 -0.19 6.41
CA LEU A 80 19.93 0.90 6.58
C LEU A 80 21.35 0.42 6.26
N ALA A 81 21.69 -0.82 6.62
CA ALA A 81 22.98 -1.44 6.31
C ALA A 81 23.24 -1.52 4.80
N GLU A 82 22.30 -2.03 4.00
CA GLU A 82 22.43 -2.10 2.53
C GLU A 82 22.58 -0.70 1.91
N ARG A 83 21.86 0.31 2.43
CA ARG A 83 22.01 1.71 2.01
C ARG A 83 23.41 2.26 2.29
N PHE A 84 23.95 1.99 3.47
CA PHE A 84 25.31 2.40 3.84
C PHE A 84 26.38 1.65 3.04
N GLU A 85 26.20 0.36 2.79
CA GLU A 85 27.13 -0.42 1.97
C GLU A 85 27.19 0.10 0.53
N ILE A 86 26.04 0.41 -0.08
CA ILE A 86 25.99 1.03 -1.42
C ILE A 86 26.75 2.36 -1.42
N GLN A 87 26.52 3.22 -0.42
CA GLN A 87 27.20 4.52 -0.33
C GLN A 87 28.72 4.37 -0.18
N HIS A 88 29.21 3.42 0.63
CA HIS A 88 30.64 3.16 0.81
C HIS A 88 31.29 2.40 -0.35
N LYS A 89 30.52 1.64 -1.13
CA LYS A 89 31.02 0.91 -2.30
C LYS A 89 31.34 1.86 -3.46
N TYR A 90 30.64 2.99 -3.55
CA TYR A 90 30.88 4.03 -4.59
C TYR A 90 31.63 5.27 -4.08
N ALA A 91 31.68 5.52 -2.77
CA ALA A 91 32.61 6.48 -2.19
C ALA A 91 34.02 5.87 -2.15
N GLY A 92 34.84 6.17 -3.16
CA GLY A 92 36.20 5.67 -3.28
C GLY A 92 36.95 5.73 -1.94
N ARG A 93 37.62 4.63 -1.56
CA ARG A 93 38.35 4.48 -0.30
C ARG A 93 39.34 5.63 -0.10
N GLN A 94 38.95 6.66 0.65
CA GLN A 94 39.85 7.75 0.98
C GLN A 94 40.76 7.30 2.12
N ARG A 95 41.95 6.82 1.75
CA ARG A 95 43.01 6.55 2.73
C ARG A 95 43.39 7.87 3.39
N VAL A 96 43.12 7.96 4.69
CA VAL A 96 43.68 9.03 5.54
C VAL A 96 45.21 8.95 5.41
N LYS A 97 45.82 9.94 4.77
CA LYS A 97 47.28 10.06 4.79
C LYS A 97 47.65 10.54 6.18
N ARG A 98 48.37 9.69 6.92
CA ARG A 98 48.95 10.04 8.22
C ARG A 98 49.96 11.16 7.98
N SER A 99 49.62 12.38 8.35
CA SER A 99 50.57 13.51 8.31
C SER A 99 51.69 13.25 9.32
N ARG A 100 52.92 13.52 8.90
CA ARG A 100 54.15 13.38 9.69
C ARG A 100 54.40 14.65 10.50
#